data_AF-A0A7K1F5K8-F1
#
_entry.id   AF-A0A7K1F5K8-F1
#
_cell.length_a   1.000
_cell.length_b   1.000
_cell.length_c   1.000
_cell.angle_alpha   90.00
_cell.angle_beta   90.00
_cell.angle_gamma   90.00
#
_symmetry.space_group_name_H-M   'P 1'
#
loop_
_entity.id
_entity.type
_entity.pdbx_description
1 polymer ?
#
loop_
_entity_poly.entity_id
_entity_poly.type
_entity_poly.pdbx_seq_one_letter_code
_entity_poly.pdbx_strand_id
1 'polypeptide(L)'
;ADFVYAPIVAGPVAVFVKLDGFKDELNLSPKTISGIYSGKITKWNDPSIVADNNKSAKVVTYGKRNKIDPKTKKVMKDKKGKVITETYVTGSKTVVVEAKMPSTAITVWFRSDKSGTTGVFTNWLTKLDSATWTKAGSAGQQTFTSAFPGDSVPAGTFQGGSGSDGVANGVASKDGSIGYAEPSYATERKLIVAKIMNNAGEYIAPSPDATAVFLNNYVPGAKGTVNVDVLVKTSGAYTLGTFAYALGYGGGKDAAKQAAVKDFFTYVLTTCATAHAVEKGYIPVTGALATLAAANVAAIG
;
A
#
# COMPACT_ATOMS: atom_id res chain seq x y z
N ALA A 1 9.11 -24.41 21.60
CA ALA A 1 9.73 -23.44 22.53
C ALA A 1 8.70 -22.37 22.85
N ASP A 2 8.62 -21.94 24.10
CA ASP A 2 7.75 -20.83 24.49
C ASP A 2 8.39 -19.50 24.12
N PHE A 3 8.00 -19.00 22.95
CA PHE A 3 8.39 -17.68 22.47
C PHE A 3 7.44 -16.61 22.99
N VAL A 4 8.02 -15.45 23.30
CA VAL A 4 7.31 -14.19 23.58
C VAL A 4 7.53 -13.25 22.40
N TYR A 5 6.46 -12.58 21.96
CA TYR A 5 6.47 -11.66 20.83
C TYR A 5 6.19 -10.23 21.31
N ALA A 6 7.07 -9.30 20.97
CA ALA A 6 6.86 -7.88 21.28
C ALA A 6 6.87 -7.04 19.99
N PRO A 7 5.79 -6.34 19.62
CA PRO A 7 5.80 -5.43 18.48
C PRO A 7 6.66 -4.21 18.83
N ILE A 8 7.79 -4.03 18.16
CA ILE A 8 8.80 -3.02 18.53
C ILE A 8 8.83 -1.82 17.59
N VAL A 9 8.38 -2.00 16.35
CA VAL A 9 8.26 -0.94 15.34
C VAL A 9 7.24 -1.42 14.30
N ALA A 10 6.60 -0.50 13.58
CA ALA A 10 5.68 -0.84 12.49
C ALA A 10 6.08 -0.14 11.19
N GLY A 11 5.58 -0.60 10.06
CA GLY A 11 5.88 0.05 8.79
C GLY A 11 5.03 -0.44 7.62
N PRO A 12 4.97 0.35 6.54
CA PRO A 12 4.36 -0.05 5.29
C PRO A 12 5.19 -1.09 4.54
N VAL A 13 4.51 -1.93 3.77
CA VAL A 13 5.10 -2.61 2.61
C VAL A 13 4.66 -1.84 1.37
N ALA A 14 5.61 -1.32 0.61
CA ALA A 14 5.38 -0.62 -0.65
C ALA A 14 5.32 -1.61 -1.82
N VAL A 15 4.52 -1.25 -2.83
CA VAL A 15 4.64 -1.80 -4.18
C VAL A 15 5.34 -0.76 -5.03
N PHE A 16 6.43 -1.14 -5.68
CA PHE A 16 7.25 -0.22 -6.47
C PHE A 16 7.63 -0.79 -7.82
N VAL A 17 7.91 0.11 -8.76
CA VAL A 17 8.08 -0.22 -10.17
C VAL A 17 9.22 0.56 -10.80
N LYS A 18 9.75 0.00 -11.89
CA LYS A 18 10.56 0.74 -12.87
C LYS A 18 9.74 0.89 -14.14
N LEU A 19 9.40 2.14 -14.46
CA LEU A 19 8.68 2.53 -15.68
C LEU A 19 9.37 3.74 -16.30
N ASP A 20 10.27 3.48 -17.23
CA ASP A 20 11.10 4.51 -17.83
C ASP A 20 10.24 5.47 -18.67
N GLY A 21 10.39 6.76 -18.40
CA GLY A 21 9.62 7.81 -19.06
C GLY A 21 8.21 8.04 -18.51
N PHE A 22 7.71 7.21 -17.59
CA PHE A 22 6.46 7.47 -16.88
C PHE A 22 6.66 8.56 -15.81
N LYS A 23 5.82 9.60 -15.81
CA LYS A 23 5.99 10.80 -14.96
C LYS A 23 4.79 11.12 -14.08
N ASP A 24 3.67 10.43 -14.28
CA ASP A 24 2.47 10.59 -13.48
C ASP A 24 2.60 9.80 -12.16
N GLU A 25 1.70 10.06 -11.22
CA GLU A 25 1.53 9.19 -10.07
C GLU A 25 0.96 7.85 -10.51
N LEU A 26 1.50 6.74 -10.01
CA LEU A 26 0.99 5.41 -10.27
C LEU A 26 0.03 4.99 -9.15
N ASN A 27 -1.21 4.72 -9.53
CA ASN A 27 -2.26 4.19 -8.69
C ASN A 27 -2.50 2.72 -9.05
N LEU A 28 -2.64 1.85 -8.04
CA LEU A 28 -2.97 0.45 -8.23
C LEU A 28 -4.01 -0.01 -7.20
N SER A 29 -5.07 -0.64 -7.66
CA SER A 29 -6.04 -1.30 -6.78
C SER A 29 -5.55 -2.69 -6.35
N PRO A 30 -6.04 -3.24 -5.22
CA PRO A 30 -5.72 -4.61 -4.80
C PRO A 30 -5.99 -5.65 -5.89
N LYS A 31 -7.08 -5.49 -6.64
CA LYS A 31 -7.44 -6.38 -7.74
C LYS A 31 -6.44 -6.32 -8.90
N THR A 32 -5.99 -5.12 -9.27
CA THR A 32 -4.95 -4.95 -10.30
C THR A 32 -3.62 -5.56 -9.82
N ILE A 33 -3.23 -5.34 -8.57
CA ILE A 33 -2.03 -5.96 -8.00
C ILE A 33 -2.15 -7.50 -8.01
N SER A 34 -3.28 -8.06 -7.57
CA SER A 34 -3.55 -9.50 -7.66
C SER A 34 -3.48 -10.01 -9.11
N GLY A 35 -4.02 -9.27 -10.07
CA GLY A 35 -3.95 -9.63 -11.49
C GLY A 35 -2.51 -9.65 -12.03
N ILE A 36 -1.68 -8.68 -11.64
CA ILE A 36 -0.26 -8.63 -12.01
C ILE A 36 0.51 -9.81 -11.39
N TYR A 37 0.41 -9.98 -10.06
CA TYR A 37 1.19 -11.00 -9.34
C TYR A 37 0.68 -12.43 -9.55
N SER A 38 -0.52 -12.62 -10.10
CA SER A 38 -1.01 -13.93 -10.58
C SER A 38 -0.64 -14.22 -12.04
N GLY A 39 -0.08 -13.23 -12.76
CA GLY A 39 0.30 -13.35 -14.17
C GLY A 39 -0.86 -13.13 -15.15
N LYS A 40 -2.06 -12.76 -14.68
CA LYS A 40 -3.21 -12.42 -15.54
C LYS A 40 -3.01 -11.10 -16.29
N ILE A 41 -2.39 -10.12 -15.63
CA ILE A 41 -2.04 -8.82 -16.22
C ILE A 41 -0.56 -8.84 -16.57
N THR A 42 -0.24 -8.68 -17.84
CA THR A 42 1.13 -8.90 -18.37
C THR A 42 1.76 -7.67 -19.01
N LYS A 43 1.01 -6.58 -19.17
CA LYS A 43 1.48 -5.32 -19.76
C LYS A 43 0.94 -4.13 -18.98
N TRP A 44 1.69 -3.04 -18.98
CA TRP A 44 1.35 -1.83 -18.23
C TRP A 44 0.16 -1.05 -18.79
N ASN A 45 -0.19 -1.24 -20.07
CA ASN A 45 -1.37 -0.66 -20.70
C ASN A 45 -2.62 -1.54 -20.60
N ASP A 46 -2.62 -2.52 -19.69
CA ASP A 46 -3.82 -3.31 -19.41
C ASP A 46 -4.99 -2.40 -18.99
N PRO A 47 -6.23 -2.66 -19.46
CA PRO A 47 -7.38 -1.83 -19.14
C PRO A 47 -7.63 -1.61 -17.64
N SER A 48 -7.27 -2.57 -16.79
CA SER A 48 -7.41 -2.43 -15.32
C SER A 48 -6.42 -1.43 -14.73
N ILE A 49 -5.17 -1.43 -15.20
CA ILE A 49 -4.15 -0.45 -14.80
C ILE A 49 -4.55 0.94 -15.32
N VAL A 50 -4.99 1.03 -16.59
CA VAL A 50 -5.48 2.30 -17.15
C VAL A 50 -6.64 2.84 -16.31
N ALA A 51 -7.62 2.00 -15.96
CA ALA A 51 -8.76 2.39 -15.13
C ALA A 51 -8.35 2.92 -13.75
N ASP A 52 -7.35 2.31 -13.09
CA ASP A 52 -6.84 2.78 -11.79
C ASP A 52 -6.17 4.17 -11.87
N ASN A 53 -5.69 4.56 -13.06
CA ASN A 53 -4.92 5.78 -13.26
C ASN A 53 -5.71 6.89 -13.98
N ASN A 54 -6.95 6.61 -14.40
CA ASN A 54 -7.81 7.59 -15.06
C ASN A 54 -8.06 8.80 -14.16
N LYS A 55 -7.94 10.00 -14.73
CA LYS A 55 -8.23 11.25 -14.02
C LYS A 55 -9.66 11.69 -14.33
N SER A 56 -10.44 12.05 -13.32
CA SER A 56 -11.81 12.56 -13.52
C SER A 56 -11.95 14.00 -13.05
N ALA A 57 -12.70 14.80 -13.81
CA ALA A 57 -13.01 16.18 -13.46
C ALA A 57 -14.50 16.44 -13.68
N LYS A 58 -15.16 17.07 -12.69
CA LYS A 58 -16.52 17.60 -12.87
C LYS A 58 -16.44 18.91 -13.62
N VAL A 59 -17.01 18.95 -14.81
CA VAL A 59 -17.10 20.15 -15.66
C VAL A 59 -18.53 20.65 -15.61
N VAL A 60 -18.70 21.92 -15.21
CA VAL A 60 -20.00 22.60 -15.24
C VAL A 60 -20.38 22.87 -16.69
N THR A 61 -21.61 22.51 -17.06
CA THR A 61 -22.14 22.80 -18.40
C THR A 61 -22.95 24.08 -18.36
N TYR A 62 -22.83 24.89 -19.41
CA TYR A 62 -23.50 26.19 -19.52
C TYR A 62 -24.38 26.26 -20.76
N GLY A 63 -25.52 26.93 -20.63
CA GLY A 63 -26.41 27.28 -21.73
C GLY A 63 -26.54 28.80 -21.87
N LYS A 64 -27.09 29.26 -22.98
CA LYS A 64 -27.47 30.66 -23.20
C LYS A 64 -28.98 30.80 -23.23
N ARG A 65 -29.52 31.83 -22.60
CA ARG A 65 -30.94 32.20 -22.70
C ARG A 65 -31.08 33.70 -22.87
N ASN A 66 -32.25 34.13 -23.33
CA ASN A 66 -32.58 35.55 -23.36
C ASN A 66 -32.68 36.07 -21.93
N LYS A 67 -32.08 37.23 -21.67
CA LYS A 67 -32.23 37.90 -20.38
C LYS A 67 -33.64 38.45 -20.27
N ILE A 68 -34.34 38.08 -19.21
CA ILE A 68 -35.72 38.50 -18.96
C ILE A 68 -35.70 39.60 -17.90
N ASP A 69 -36.41 40.69 -18.15
CA ASP A 69 -36.59 41.73 -17.16
C ASP A 69 -37.42 41.16 -15.99
N PRO A 70 -36.91 41.21 -14.74
CA PRO A 70 -37.57 40.55 -13.61
C PRO A 70 -38.92 41.17 -13.25
N LYS A 71 -39.15 42.46 -13.59
CA LYS A 71 -40.40 43.18 -13.33
C LYS A 71 -41.39 43.00 -14.47
N THR A 72 -40.96 43.18 -15.72
CA THR A 72 -41.87 43.20 -16.87
C THR A 72 -42.05 41.84 -17.55
N LYS A 73 -41.21 40.85 -17.22
CA LYS A 73 -41.17 39.51 -17.84
C LYS A 73 -40.93 39.51 -19.35
N LYS A 74 -40.51 40.64 -19.93
CA LYS A 74 -40.17 40.76 -21.36
C LYS A 74 -38.68 40.48 -21.60
N VAL A 75 -38.38 40.06 -22.83
CA VAL A 75 -36.99 39.91 -23.31
C VAL A 75 -36.32 41.27 -23.35
N MET A 76 -35.16 41.39 -22.69
CA MET A 76 -34.37 42.61 -22.68
C MET A 76 -33.65 42.80 -24.02
N LYS A 77 -33.63 44.05 -24.50
CA LYS A 77 -32.88 44.49 -25.68
C LYS A 77 -31.91 45.61 -25.29
N ASP A 78 -30.78 45.70 -25.98
CA ASP A 78 -29.81 46.78 -25.79
C ASP A 78 -30.29 48.09 -26.45
N LYS A 79 -29.48 49.16 -26.32
CA LYS A 79 -29.78 50.49 -26.90
C LYS A 79 -29.90 50.49 -28.43
N LYS A 80 -29.44 49.43 -29.11
CA LYS A 80 -29.53 49.25 -30.56
C LYS A 80 -30.65 48.27 -30.96
N GLY A 81 -31.47 47.84 -30.01
CA GLY A 81 -32.59 46.92 -30.23
C GLY A 81 -32.20 45.44 -30.32
N LYS A 82 -30.95 45.07 -30.05
CA LYS A 82 -30.49 43.67 -30.10
C LYS A 82 -30.82 42.94 -28.79
N VAL A 83 -31.30 41.70 -28.89
CA VAL A 83 -31.62 40.86 -27.73
C VAL A 83 -30.38 40.63 -26.86
N ILE A 84 -30.53 40.87 -25.55
CA ILE A 84 -29.50 40.57 -24.56
C ILE A 84 -29.65 39.11 -24.13
N THR A 85 -28.53 38.37 -24.16
CA THR A 85 -28.46 36.99 -23.67
C THR A 85 -27.65 36.90 -22.39
N GLU A 86 -27.95 35.91 -21.56
CA GLU A 86 -27.17 35.57 -20.38
C GLU A 86 -26.77 34.09 -20.43
N THR A 87 -25.63 33.80 -19.81
CA THR A 87 -25.14 32.43 -19.63
C THR A 87 -25.65 31.90 -18.29
N TYR A 88 -26.11 30.65 -18.27
CA TYR A 88 -26.58 30.00 -17.04
C TYR A 88 -26.08 28.56 -16.97
N VAL A 89 -25.95 28.04 -15.75
CA VAL A 89 -25.57 26.64 -15.52
C VAL A 89 -26.71 25.73 -15.96
N THR A 90 -26.43 24.79 -16.87
CA THR A 90 -27.38 23.77 -17.31
C THR A 90 -27.19 22.44 -16.58
N GLY A 91 -26.06 22.27 -15.89
CA GLY A 91 -25.76 21.06 -15.13
C GLY A 91 -24.25 20.87 -14.93
N SER A 92 -23.85 19.62 -14.74
CA SER A 92 -22.45 19.22 -14.73
C SER A 92 -22.30 17.85 -15.38
N LYS A 93 -21.14 17.59 -15.96
CA LYS A 93 -20.74 16.26 -16.44
C LYS A 93 -19.38 15.88 -15.88
N THR A 94 -19.18 14.61 -15.60
CA THR A 94 -17.85 14.08 -15.30
C THR A 94 -17.14 13.81 -16.63
N VAL A 95 -15.98 14.42 -16.82
CA VAL A 95 -15.06 14.09 -17.91
C VAL A 95 -13.97 13.20 -17.34
N VAL A 96 -13.78 12.03 -17.94
CA VAL A 96 -12.69 11.12 -17.62
C VAL A 96 -11.62 11.28 -18.68
N VAL A 97 -10.40 11.59 -18.25
CA VAL A 97 -9.20 11.60 -19.09
C VAL A 97 -8.49 10.28 -18.87
N GLU A 98 -8.39 9.51 -19.95
CA GLU A 98 -7.75 8.20 -19.91
C GLU A 98 -6.24 8.33 -19.65
N ALA A 99 -5.73 7.49 -18.74
CA ALA A 99 -4.31 7.46 -18.43
C ALA A 99 -3.49 6.91 -19.61
N LYS A 100 -2.39 7.58 -19.94
CA LYS A 100 -1.45 7.10 -20.95
C LYS A 100 -0.43 6.18 -20.31
N MET A 101 -0.73 4.87 -20.34
CA MET A 101 0.16 3.84 -19.82
C MET A 101 1.04 3.23 -20.93
N PRO A 102 2.31 2.90 -20.67
CA PRO A 102 3.18 2.28 -21.66
C PRO A 102 2.75 0.84 -21.95
N SER A 103 3.01 0.34 -23.15
CA SER A 103 2.73 -1.06 -23.52
C SER A 103 3.82 -2.05 -23.06
N THR A 104 4.77 -1.58 -22.25
CA THR A 104 5.89 -2.35 -21.70
C THR A 104 5.38 -3.61 -20.99
N ALA A 105 6.05 -4.73 -21.25
CA ALA A 105 5.75 -6.01 -20.61
C ALA A 105 6.13 -5.97 -19.12
N ILE A 106 5.33 -6.60 -18.28
CA ILE A 106 5.57 -6.66 -16.84
C ILE A 106 6.55 -7.78 -16.51
N THR A 107 7.52 -7.48 -15.64
CA THR A 107 8.33 -8.50 -14.96
C THR A 107 8.12 -8.40 -13.45
N VAL A 108 7.59 -9.45 -12.85
CA VAL A 108 7.33 -9.51 -11.41
C VAL A 108 8.59 -9.97 -10.68
N TRP A 109 9.00 -9.22 -9.67
CA TRP A 109 10.02 -9.61 -8.71
C TRP A 109 9.38 -9.96 -7.37
N PHE A 110 9.68 -11.16 -6.88
CA PHE A 110 9.17 -11.67 -5.62
C PHE A 110 10.32 -12.17 -4.75
N ARG A 111 10.07 -12.34 -3.44
CA ARG A 111 11.07 -12.91 -2.52
C ARG A 111 11.30 -14.39 -2.79
N SER A 112 12.54 -14.76 -3.13
CA SER A 112 12.92 -16.16 -3.32
C SER A 112 13.03 -16.92 -1.99
N ASP A 113 13.27 -16.20 -0.90
CA ASP A 113 13.43 -16.71 0.46
C ASP A 113 12.16 -16.56 1.30
N LYS A 114 12.12 -17.26 2.45
CA LYS A 114 11.01 -17.14 3.41
C LYS A 114 10.99 -15.73 4.00
N SER A 115 9.87 -15.03 3.84
CA SER A 115 9.78 -13.59 4.14
C SER A 115 8.47 -13.19 4.81
N GLY A 116 8.58 -12.50 5.95
CA GLY A 116 7.43 -11.87 6.61
C GLY A 116 6.70 -10.88 5.68
N THR A 117 7.44 -10.10 4.90
CA THR A 117 6.91 -9.19 3.87
C THR A 117 6.06 -9.94 2.84
N THR A 118 6.51 -11.12 2.39
CA THR A 118 5.71 -11.99 1.49
C THR A 118 4.46 -12.53 2.17
N GLY A 119 4.55 -12.93 3.44
CA GLY A 119 3.39 -13.36 4.21
C GLY A 119 2.33 -12.26 4.31
N VAL A 120 2.74 -11.03 4.65
CA VAL A 120 1.85 -9.86 4.72
C VAL A 120 1.25 -9.55 3.36
N PHE A 121 2.07 -9.47 2.31
CA PHE A 121 1.63 -9.14 0.96
C PHE A 121 0.62 -10.15 0.42
N THR A 122 0.90 -11.45 0.53
CA THR A 122 0.01 -12.48 -0.01
C THR A 122 -1.26 -12.67 0.82
N ASN A 123 -1.20 -12.52 2.14
CA ASN A 123 -2.42 -12.49 2.97
C ASN A 123 -3.30 -11.28 2.64
N TRP A 124 -2.70 -10.11 2.39
CA TRP A 124 -3.41 -8.92 1.94
C TRP A 124 -4.13 -9.16 0.60
N LEU A 125 -3.46 -9.78 -0.38
CA LEU A 125 -4.09 -10.18 -1.65
C LEU A 125 -5.24 -11.18 -1.45
N THR A 126 -5.04 -12.23 -0.64
CA THR A 126 -6.10 -13.22 -0.38
C THR A 126 -7.35 -12.60 0.21
N LYS A 127 -7.20 -11.61 1.11
CA LYS A 127 -8.34 -10.98 1.77
C LYS A 127 -9.08 -10.00 0.85
N LEU A 128 -8.35 -9.24 0.04
CA LEU A 128 -8.94 -8.19 -0.81
C LEU A 128 -9.36 -8.64 -2.20
N ASP A 129 -8.81 -9.74 -2.71
CA ASP A 129 -9.20 -10.35 -3.98
C ASP A 129 -9.06 -11.88 -3.93
N SER A 130 -9.86 -12.51 -3.07
CA SER A 130 -9.91 -13.97 -2.92
C SER A 130 -10.31 -14.71 -4.20
N ALA A 131 -10.94 -14.02 -5.16
CA ALA A 131 -11.30 -14.59 -6.45
C ALA A 131 -10.07 -14.83 -7.35
N THR A 132 -9.04 -14.00 -7.24
CA THR A 132 -7.78 -14.19 -7.96
C THR A 132 -6.72 -14.87 -7.10
N TRP A 133 -6.61 -14.51 -5.82
CA TRP A 133 -5.55 -14.96 -4.94
C TRP A 133 -6.08 -15.90 -3.85
N THR A 134 -6.17 -17.19 -4.17
CA THR A 134 -6.84 -18.18 -3.31
C THR A 134 -5.96 -18.77 -2.20
N LYS A 135 -4.63 -18.61 -2.29
CA LYS A 135 -3.68 -19.21 -1.34
C LYS A 135 -2.99 -18.13 -0.51
N ALA A 136 -3.27 -18.08 0.79
CA ALA A 136 -2.59 -17.17 1.68
C ALA A 136 -1.15 -17.64 1.97
N GLY A 137 -0.22 -16.69 2.18
CA GLY A 137 1.04 -16.95 2.87
C GLY A 137 0.80 -17.08 4.37
N SER A 138 0.28 -18.22 4.81
CA SER A 138 -0.03 -18.48 6.22
C SER A 138 1.22 -18.43 7.11
N ALA A 139 1.02 -18.16 8.40
CA ALA A 139 2.07 -18.25 9.41
C ALA A 139 2.70 -19.66 9.40
N GLY A 140 3.92 -19.77 8.88
CA GLY A 140 4.62 -21.04 8.65
C GLY A 140 5.12 -21.22 7.22
N GLN A 141 4.34 -20.80 6.22
CA GLN A 141 4.63 -20.88 4.78
C GLN A 141 4.63 -19.47 4.16
N GLN A 142 5.70 -18.73 4.45
CA GLN A 142 5.94 -17.35 4.02
C GLN A 142 6.79 -17.29 2.74
N THR A 143 6.52 -18.18 1.79
CA THR A 143 7.23 -18.28 0.51
C THR A 143 6.25 -17.94 -0.60
N PHE A 144 6.68 -17.11 -1.55
CA PHE A 144 5.80 -16.64 -2.61
C PHE A 144 5.31 -17.78 -3.50
N THR A 145 6.18 -18.73 -3.82
CA THR A 145 5.89 -19.89 -4.67
C THR A 145 4.79 -20.77 -4.09
N SER A 146 4.73 -20.93 -2.76
CA SER A 146 3.69 -21.71 -2.08
C SER A 146 2.36 -20.97 -2.00
N ALA A 147 2.41 -19.63 -1.91
CA ALA A 147 1.23 -18.77 -1.92
C ALA A 147 0.72 -18.42 -3.33
N PHE A 148 1.43 -18.82 -4.38
CA PHE A 148 1.05 -18.49 -5.75
C PHE A 148 -0.26 -19.20 -6.13
N PRO A 149 -1.27 -18.48 -6.66
CA PRO A 149 -2.61 -19.04 -6.88
C PRO A 149 -2.68 -20.02 -8.05
N GLY A 150 -1.76 -19.97 -9.02
CA GLY A 150 -1.67 -20.94 -10.10
C GLY A 150 -0.93 -22.24 -9.74
N ASP A 151 -0.74 -23.10 -10.73
CA ASP A 151 -0.06 -24.39 -10.57
C ASP A 151 1.45 -24.22 -10.33
N SER A 152 2.05 -23.25 -11.00
CA SER A 152 3.46 -22.88 -10.84
C SER A 152 3.69 -21.42 -11.21
N VAL A 153 4.73 -20.81 -10.63
CA VAL A 153 5.13 -19.43 -10.95
C VAL A 153 5.68 -19.38 -12.39
N PRO A 154 5.15 -18.52 -13.29
CA PRO A 154 5.58 -18.47 -14.68
C PRO A 154 7.06 -18.11 -14.83
N ALA A 155 7.83 -18.95 -15.53
CA ALA A 155 9.24 -18.68 -15.80
C ALA A 155 9.43 -17.47 -16.72
N GLY A 156 10.51 -16.70 -16.50
CA GLY A 156 10.89 -15.57 -17.34
C GLY A 156 10.21 -14.25 -16.95
N THR A 157 8.88 -14.23 -16.83
CA THR A 157 8.12 -13.04 -16.40
C THR A 157 8.04 -12.86 -14.89
N PHE A 158 8.42 -13.89 -14.11
CA PHE A 158 8.59 -13.81 -12.67
C PHE A 158 10.02 -14.18 -12.29
N GLN A 159 10.61 -13.38 -11.40
CA GLN A 159 12.00 -13.51 -10.96
C GLN A 159 12.09 -13.45 -9.43
N GLY A 160 12.92 -14.31 -8.86
CA GLY A 160 13.15 -14.36 -7.41
C GLY A 160 14.34 -13.48 -7.01
N GLY A 161 14.12 -12.58 -6.05
CA GLY A 161 15.18 -11.82 -5.38
C GLY A 161 15.36 -12.29 -3.94
N SER A 162 16.61 -12.46 -3.50
CA SER A 162 16.90 -12.76 -2.10
C SER A 162 16.84 -11.49 -1.26
N GLY A 163 16.03 -11.50 -0.20
CA GLY A 163 15.84 -10.32 0.64
C GLY A 163 15.07 -9.19 -0.07
N SER A 164 14.74 -8.14 0.69
CA SER A 164 14.14 -6.92 0.15
C SER A 164 15.08 -6.23 -0.85
N ASP A 165 16.38 -6.24 -0.58
CA ASP A 165 17.41 -5.65 -1.44
C ASP A 165 17.49 -6.32 -2.81
N GLY A 166 17.47 -7.67 -2.85
CA GLY A 166 17.49 -8.42 -4.10
C GLY A 166 16.25 -8.18 -4.96
N VAL A 167 15.07 -8.07 -4.34
CA VAL A 167 13.84 -7.69 -5.05
C VAL A 167 13.96 -6.27 -5.62
N ALA A 168 14.40 -5.31 -4.81
CA ALA A 168 14.53 -3.92 -5.24
C ALA A 168 15.58 -3.73 -6.34
N ASN A 169 16.72 -4.41 -6.25
CA ASN A 169 17.75 -4.42 -7.31
C ASN A 169 17.21 -5.01 -8.61
N GLY A 170 16.47 -6.12 -8.51
CA GLY A 170 15.83 -6.74 -9.66
C GLY A 170 14.81 -5.84 -10.35
N VAL A 171 14.00 -5.12 -9.58
CA VAL A 171 13.08 -4.12 -10.16
C VAL A 171 13.86 -3.00 -10.84
N ALA A 172 14.92 -2.51 -10.23
CA ALA A 172 15.74 -1.44 -10.81
C ALA A 172 16.48 -1.86 -12.09
N SER A 173 16.73 -3.15 -12.31
CA SER A 173 17.55 -3.62 -13.43
C SER A 173 16.81 -3.68 -14.77
N LYS A 174 15.48 -3.60 -14.80
CA LYS A 174 14.71 -3.80 -16.03
C LYS A 174 13.44 -2.96 -16.06
N ASP A 175 13.25 -2.21 -17.15
CA ASP A 175 12.01 -1.47 -17.42
C ASP A 175 10.79 -2.40 -17.47
N GLY A 176 9.67 -1.92 -16.93
CA GLY A 176 8.44 -2.69 -16.76
C GLY A 176 8.41 -3.57 -15.51
N SER A 177 9.44 -3.56 -14.67
CA SER A 177 9.49 -4.42 -13.50
C SER A 177 8.67 -3.88 -12.33
N ILE A 178 8.14 -4.78 -11.51
CA ILE A 178 7.37 -4.50 -10.29
C ILE A 178 7.83 -5.41 -9.15
N GLY A 179 7.86 -4.90 -7.93
CA GLY A 179 8.20 -5.66 -6.73
C GLY A 179 7.54 -5.09 -5.48
N TYR A 180 7.77 -5.75 -4.35
CA TYR A 180 7.29 -5.33 -3.03
C TYR A 180 8.40 -5.43 -1.98
N ALA A 181 8.54 -4.39 -1.16
CA ALA A 181 9.42 -4.32 0.00
C ALA A 181 9.11 -3.05 0.81
N GLU A 182 9.90 -2.78 1.86
CA GLU A 182 9.83 -1.52 2.60
C GLU A 182 10.14 -0.31 1.67
N PRO A 183 9.47 0.86 1.84
CA PRO A 183 9.60 1.98 0.91
C PRO A 183 11.04 2.49 0.69
N SER A 184 11.89 2.41 1.71
CA SER A 184 13.28 2.89 1.65
C SER A 184 14.07 2.24 0.51
N TYR A 185 13.87 0.95 0.25
CA TYR A 185 14.55 0.23 -0.84
C TYR A 185 14.20 0.79 -2.21
N ALA A 186 12.97 1.28 -2.39
CA ALA A 186 12.52 1.95 -3.60
C ALA A 186 13.12 3.37 -3.71
N THR A 187 13.10 4.12 -2.61
CA THR A 187 13.66 5.48 -2.54
C THR A 187 15.15 5.50 -2.88
N GLU A 188 15.95 4.59 -2.32
CA GLU A 188 17.39 4.46 -2.61
C GLU A 188 17.69 4.26 -4.09
N ARG A 189 16.78 3.60 -4.81
CA ARG A 189 16.89 3.27 -6.24
C ARG A 189 16.10 4.19 -7.15
N LYS A 190 15.45 5.23 -6.61
CA LYS A 190 14.60 6.18 -7.34
C LYS A 190 13.49 5.48 -8.14
N LEU A 191 12.96 4.39 -7.59
CA LEU A 191 11.84 3.67 -8.19
C LEU A 191 10.52 4.40 -7.93
N ILE A 192 9.56 4.21 -8.83
CA ILE A 192 8.23 4.75 -8.65
C ILE A 192 7.53 3.90 -7.58
N VAL A 193 7.02 4.55 -6.54
CA VAL A 193 6.23 3.90 -5.49
C VAL A 193 4.76 4.11 -5.80
N ALA A 194 4.00 3.03 -5.94
CA ALA A 194 2.58 3.10 -6.25
C ALA A 194 1.76 3.52 -5.02
N LYS A 195 0.73 4.34 -5.25
CA LYS A 195 -0.37 4.53 -4.29
C LYS A 195 -1.32 3.34 -4.41
N ILE A 196 -1.77 2.83 -3.27
CA ILE A 196 -2.65 1.66 -3.22
C ILE A 196 -4.06 2.10 -2.84
N MET A 197 -5.07 1.59 -3.54
CA MET A 197 -6.47 1.82 -3.19
C MET A 197 -6.82 1.14 -1.86
N ASN A 198 -7.34 1.91 -0.91
CA ASN A 198 -7.92 1.39 0.32
C ASN A 198 -9.40 1.01 0.15
N ASN A 199 -10.02 0.43 1.18
CA ASN A 199 -11.43 0.00 1.11
C ASN A 199 -12.43 1.17 1.14
N ALA A 200 -11.96 2.40 1.34
CA ALA A 200 -12.74 3.63 1.17
C ALA A 200 -12.73 4.15 -0.29
N GLY A 201 -11.95 3.53 -1.18
CA GLY A 201 -11.83 3.92 -2.58
C GLY A 201 -10.78 5.01 -2.83
N GLU A 202 -9.88 5.25 -1.87
CA GLU A 202 -8.84 6.28 -1.96
C GLU A 202 -7.49 5.64 -2.28
N TYR A 203 -6.73 6.22 -3.21
CA TYR A 203 -5.35 5.80 -3.48
C TYR A 203 -4.39 6.51 -2.52
N ILE A 204 -3.77 5.74 -1.61
CA ILE A 204 -2.95 6.24 -0.52
C ILE A 204 -1.49 5.81 -0.72
N ALA A 205 -0.55 6.72 -0.47
CA ALA A 205 0.89 6.40 -0.51
C ALA A 205 1.35 5.65 0.76
N PRO A 206 2.40 4.81 0.69
CA PRO A 206 2.94 4.08 1.85
C PRO A 206 3.72 5.01 2.79
N SER A 207 3.03 5.89 3.52
CA SER A 207 3.65 6.73 4.56
C SER A 207 3.47 6.13 5.95
N PRO A 208 4.36 6.48 6.92
CA PRO A 208 4.18 6.12 8.32
C PRO A 208 2.80 6.54 8.86
N ASP A 209 2.37 7.78 8.61
CA ASP A 209 1.12 8.31 9.14
C ASP A 209 -0.10 7.55 8.59
N ALA A 210 -0.18 7.37 7.27
CA ALA A 210 -1.30 6.65 6.64
C ALA A 210 -1.34 5.18 7.06
N THR A 211 -0.18 4.57 7.27
CA THR A 211 -0.08 3.18 7.73
C THR A 211 -0.43 3.08 9.22
N ALA A 212 -0.11 4.08 10.03
CA ALA A 212 -0.54 4.14 11.43
C ALA A 212 -2.06 4.25 11.55
N VAL A 213 -2.73 5.01 10.68
CA VAL A 213 -4.20 5.06 10.60
C VAL A 213 -4.80 3.67 10.41
N PHE A 214 -4.18 2.83 9.58
CA PHE A 214 -4.56 1.43 9.41
C PHE A 214 -4.26 0.60 10.66
N LEU A 215 -3.00 0.60 11.11
CA LEU A 215 -2.49 -0.29 12.15
C LEU A 215 -3.02 0.03 13.56
N ASN A 216 -3.51 1.24 13.81
CA ASN A 216 -4.17 1.60 15.08
C ASN A 216 -5.48 0.84 15.31
N ASN A 217 -6.03 0.16 14.30
CA ASN A 217 -7.19 -0.73 14.44
C ASN A 217 -6.79 -2.16 14.87
N TYR A 218 -5.60 -2.33 15.45
CA TYR A 218 -5.13 -3.64 15.88
C TYR A 218 -6.00 -4.22 17.01
N VAL A 219 -6.08 -5.54 17.04
CA VAL A 219 -6.67 -6.31 18.14
C VAL A 219 -5.58 -7.18 18.75
N PRO A 220 -5.45 -7.24 20.09
CA PRO A 220 -4.52 -8.15 20.75
C PRO A 220 -4.71 -9.60 20.30
N GLY A 221 -3.61 -10.27 19.99
CA GLY A 221 -3.53 -11.68 19.65
C GLY A 221 -2.89 -12.51 20.78
N ALA A 222 -2.62 -13.78 20.48
CA ALA A 222 -1.98 -14.67 21.44
C ALA A 222 -0.47 -14.38 21.57
N LYS A 223 0.08 -14.59 22.77
CA LYS A 223 1.52 -14.48 23.08
C LYS A 223 2.16 -13.14 22.67
N GLY A 224 1.37 -12.05 22.71
CA GLY A 224 1.87 -10.71 22.41
C GLY A 224 1.86 -10.32 20.93
N THR A 225 1.33 -11.18 20.06
CA THR A 225 1.04 -10.81 18.67
C THR A 225 -0.15 -9.84 18.62
N VAL A 226 -0.29 -9.11 17.51
CA VAL A 226 -1.48 -8.33 17.21
C VAL A 226 -2.01 -8.69 15.82
N ASN A 227 -3.32 -8.61 15.67
CA ASN A 227 -4.02 -8.82 14.41
C ASN A 227 -4.56 -7.49 13.90
N VAL A 228 -4.60 -7.31 12.58
CA VAL A 228 -5.20 -6.12 11.96
C VAL A 228 -6.16 -6.58 10.87
N ASP A 229 -7.36 -6.01 10.86
CA ASP A 229 -8.35 -6.29 9.83
C ASP A 229 -8.05 -5.47 8.55
N VAL A 230 -7.51 -6.13 7.54
CA VAL A 230 -7.21 -5.52 6.23
C VAL A 230 -8.46 -5.09 5.45
N LEU A 231 -9.66 -5.53 5.86
CA LEU A 231 -10.94 -5.13 5.25
C LEU A 231 -11.52 -3.85 5.87
N VAL A 232 -10.82 -3.24 6.83
CA VAL A 232 -11.28 -2.01 7.47
C VAL A 232 -11.50 -0.89 6.45
N LYS A 233 -12.60 -0.16 6.59
CA LYS A 233 -12.97 0.97 5.74
C LYS A 233 -12.67 2.30 6.44
N THR A 234 -11.37 2.58 6.60
CA THR A 234 -10.89 3.80 7.23
C THR A 234 -10.31 4.74 6.16
N SER A 235 -10.88 5.95 6.06
CA SER A 235 -10.36 6.99 5.15
C SER A 235 -8.92 7.37 5.53
N GLY A 236 -8.07 7.60 4.54
CA GLY A 236 -6.65 7.90 4.69
C GLY A 236 -5.76 6.71 5.06
N ALA A 237 -6.34 5.51 5.26
CA ALA A 237 -5.58 4.33 5.68
C ALA A 237 -4.79 3.71 4.52
N TYR A 238 -3.50 3.44 4.72
CA TYR A 238 -2.70 2.57 3.85
C TYR A 238 -2.73 1.13 4.39
N THR A 239 -3.40 0.22 3.69
CA THR A 239 -3.79 -1.09 4.23
C THR A 239 -2.75 -2.19 4.07
N LEU A 240 -1.61 -1.90 3.45
CA LEU A 240 -0.51 -2.84 3.26
C LEU A 240 0.63 -2.51 4.25
N GLY A 241 0.41 -2.80 5.53
CA GLY A 241 1.38 -2.52 6.61
C GLY A 241 1.44 -3.63 7.63
N THR A 242 2.49 -3.63 8.45
CA THR A 242 2.68 -4.64 9.49
C THR A 242 3.55 -4.15 10.65
N PHE A 243 3.64 -4.98 11.69
CA PHE A 243 4.54 -4.80 12.84
C PHE A 243 5.77 -5.70 12.69
N ALA A 244 6.94 -5.17 13.01
CA ALA A 244 8.13 -5.95 13.27
C ALA A 244 8.15 -6.39 14.74
N TYR A 245 8.46 -7.65 14.97
CA TYR A 245 8.44 -8.25 16.30
C TYR A 245 9.85 -8.59 16.78
N ALA A 246 10.15 -8.19 18.02
CA ALA A 246 11.19 -8.81 18.81
C ALA A 246 10.68 -10.18 19.28
N LEU A 247 11.47 -11.22 19.02
CA LEU A 247 11.19 -12.59 19.44
C LEU A 247 12.20 -12.98 20.52
N GLY A 248 11.72 -13.33 21.69
CA GLY A 248 12.54 -13.82 22.81
C GLY A 248 12.02 -15.15 23.35
N TYR A 249 12.88 -15.85 24.09
CA TYR A 249 12.46 -17.02 24.86
C TYR A 249 11.88 -16.54 26.19
N GLY A 250 10.77 -17.13 26.63
CA GLY A 250 10.21 -16.86 27.96
C GLY A 250 10.80 -17.74 29.07
N GLY A 251 11.74 -18.63 28.72
CA GLY A 251 12.33 -19.60 29.64
C GLY A 251 13.39 -20.49 29.00
N GLY A 252 14.21 -21.12 29.84
CA GLY A 252 15.00 -22.29 29.46
C GLY A 252 16.21 -22.02 28.56
N LYS A 253 16.73 -20.79 28.57
CA LYS A 253 18.01 -20.41 27.94
C LYS A 253 18.95 -19.77 28.97
N ASP A 254 20.18 -19.53 28.55
CA ASP A 254 21.23 -18.92 29.37
C ASP A 254 20.82 -17.53 29.88
N ALA A 255 20.80 -17.36 31.20
CA ALA A 255 20.25 -16.17 31.86
C ALA A 255 20.99 -14.88 31.46
N ALA A 256 22.32 -14.92 31.32
CA ALA A 256 23.11 -13.74 30.95
C ALA A 256 22.79 -13.30 29.51
N LYS A 257 22.67 -14.24 28.57
CA LYS A 257 22.23 -13.93 27.20
C LYS A 257 20.80 -13.41 27.15
N GLN A 258 19.88 -13.97 27.95
CA GLN A 258 18.50 -13.49 28.00
C GLN A 258 18.40 -12.05 28.53
N ALA A 259 19.21 -11.72 29.56
CA ALA A 259 19.32 -10.35 30.05
C ALA A 259 19.80 -9.38 28.95
N ALA A 260 20.87 -9.74 28.22
CA ALA A 260 21.37 -8.91 27.12
C ALA A 260 20.34 -8.71 25.99
N VAL A 261 19.58 -9.76 25.65
CA VAL A 261 18.49 -9.67 24.65
C VAL A 261 17.37 -8.74 25.13
N LYS A 262 16.99 -8.85 26.41
CA LYS A 262 15.99 -7.97 27.03
C LYS A 262 16.45 -6.51 27.01
N ASP A 263 17.70 -6.25 27.39
CA ASP A 263 18.26 -4.88 27.40
C ASP A 263 18.30 -4.29 25.98
N PHE A 264 18.71 -5.10 24.99
CA PHE A 264 18.70 -4.66 23.60
C PHE A 264 17.30 -4.32 23.09
N PHE A 265 16.30 -5.18 23.31
CA PHE A 265 14.93 -4.88 22.87
C PHE A 265 14.31 -3.72 23.65
N THR A 266 14.67 -3.54 24.92
CA THR A 266 14.29 -2.36 25.70
C THR A 266 14.88 -1.09 25.07
N TYR A 267 16.17 -1.08 24.72
CA TYR A 267 16.81 0.03 24.02
C TYR A 267 16.15 0.32 22.67
N VAL A 268 15.83 -0.73 21.89
CA VAL A 268 15.13 -0.56 20.61
C VAL A 268 13.79 0.15 20.80
N LEU A 269 13.00 -0.30 21.77
CA LEU A 269 11.65 0.22 22.04
C LEU A 269 11.65 1.66 22.58
N THR A 270 12.56 1.97 23.51
CA THR A 270 12.52 3.24 24.26
C THR A 270 13.40 4.33 23.67
N THR A 271 14.48 3.96 22.96
CA THR A 271 15.52 4.89 22.52
C THR A 271 15.72 4.88 21.01
N CYS A 272 15.93 3.70 20.40
CA CYS A 272 16.27 3.64 18.97
C CYS A 272 15.08 3.99 18.08
N ALA A 273 13.93 3.32 18.27
CA ALA A 273 12.76 3.53 17.44
C ALA A 273 12.18 4.94 17.62
N THR A 274 12.18 5.47 18.84
CA THR A 274 11.72 6.83 19.14
C THR A 274 12.58 7.90 18.47
N ALA A 275 13.90 7.69 18.37
CA ALA A 275 14.81 8.62 17.72
C ALA A 275 14.84 8.50 16.18
N HIS A 276 14.72 7.29 15.64
CA HIS A 276 15.08 7.02 14.24
C HIS A 276 13.98 6.41 13.37
N ALA A 277 12.88 5.89 13.93
CA ALA A 277 11.91 5.15 13.10
C ALA A 277 11.29 6.03 12.00
N VAL A 278 10.85 7.24 12.36
CA VAL A 278 10.13 8.13 11.43
C VAL A 278 11.01 8.56 10.26
N GLU A 279 12.27 8.96 10.52
CA GLU A 279 13.21 9.35 9.45
C GLU A 279 13.53 8.21 8.48
N LYS A 280 13.35 6.95 8.93
CA LYS A 280 13.55 5.74 8.11
C LYS A 280 12.26 5.23 7.46
N GLY A 281 11.13 5.94 7.62
CA GLY A 281 9.83 5.53 7.06
C GLY A 281 9.11 4.46 7.88
N TYR A 282 9.47 4.30 9.15
CA TYR A 282 8.82 3.42 10.11
C TYR A 282 7.99 4.22 11.14
N ILE A 283 7.19 3.49 11.90
CA ILE A 283 6.27 4.00 12.91
C ILE A 283 6.76 3.49 14.28
N PRO A 284 7.17 4.37 15.20
CA PRO A 284 7.43 3.95 16.57
C PRO A 284 6.11 3.50 17.22
N VAL A 285 6.16 2.40 17.98
CA VAL A 285 4.98 1.95 18.74
C VAL A 285 4.76 2.89 19.93
N THR A 286 3.51 3.29 20.17
CA THR A 286 3.14 4.24 21.23
C THR A 286 1.92 3.75 22.02
N GLY A 287 1.59 4.42 23.12
CA GLY A 287 0.38 4.16 23.91
C GLY A 287 0.25 2.72 24.40
N ALA A 288 -0.96 2.16 24.27
CA ALA A 288 -1.27 0.80 24.73
C ALA A 288 -0.42 -0.28 24.05
N LEU A 289 0.00 -0.06 22.80
CA LEU A 289 0.86 -1.00 22.07
C LEU A 289 2.29 -1.00 22.63
N ALA A 290 2.83 0.18 22.97
CA ALA A 290 4.14 0.29 23.63
C ALA A 290 4.12 -0.37 25.02
N THR A 291 3.03 -0.21 25.78
CA THR A 291 2.84 -0.90 27.07
C THR A 291 2.84 -2.43 26.90
N LEU A 292 2.10 -2.95 25.91
CA LEU A 292 2.11 -4.38 25.58
C LEU A 292 3.52 -4.87 25.19
N ALA A 293 4.20 -4.11 24.32
CA ALA A 293 5.54 -4.44 23.88
C ALA A 293 6.55 -4.49 25.04
N ALA A 294 6.53 -3.48 25.92
CA ALA A 294 7.40 -3.41 27.09
C ALA A 294 7.15 -4.58 28.06
N ALA A 295 5.88 -4.92 28.31
CA ALA A 295 5.53 -6.07 29.15
C ALA A 295 6.07 -7.39 28.57
N ASN A 296 5.96 -7.57 27.26
CA ASN A 296 6.45 -8.77 26.58
C ASN A 296 7.98 -8.83 26.54
N VAL A 297 8.68 -7.71 26.34
CA VAL A 297 10.15 -7.65 26.46
C VAL A 297 10.59 -8.01 27.88
N ALA A 298 9.89 -7.50 28.90
CA ALA A 298 10.18 -7.81 30.30
C ALA A 298 10.00 -9.31 30.64
N ALA A 299 9.10 -10.00 29.94
CA ALA A 299 8.83 -11.43 30.10
C ALA A 299 9.87 -12.36 29.43
N ILE A 300 10.85 -11.83 28.70
CA ILE A 300 12.00 -12.61 28.22
C ILE A 300 12.87 -13.00 29.43
N GLY A 301 13.22 -14.27 29.61
CA GLY A 301 13.89 -14.70 30.85
C GLY A 301 14.20 -16.17 30.91
#